data_AF-A0A7C4E273-F1
#
_entry.id   AF-A0A7C4E273-F1
#
_cell.length_a   1.000
_cell.length_b   1.000
_cell.length_c   1.000
_cell.angle_alpha   90.00
_cell.angle_beta   90.00
_cell.angle_gamma   90.00
#
_symmetry.space_group_name_H-M   'P 1'
#
loop_
_entity.id
_entity.type
_entity.pdbx_description
1 polymer ?
#
loop_
_entity_poly.entity_id
_entity_poly.type
_entity_poly.pdbx_seq_one_letter_code
_entity_poly.pdbx_strand_id
1 'polypeptide(L)'
;MDDAFQRANLYVSIYVMLRCISSGEEVPVEVAEFLEAVGVEVPRSDEELAKYIGTLSASAVRTDLSPASRNQLRQHVMAFMTQAGYEVPETADSLLTMAAFAARLAIDAYVKQLTDEREADRLWRLLTRFLNTHLLPTLRLAKPPNQTAAKTLTTLANIIKEDVQDLAKKFQVTIFRLH
;
A
#
# COMPACT_ATOMS: atom_id res chain seq x y z
N MET A 1 -13.10 0.95 -7.43
CA MET A 1 -13.14 2.24 -6.70
C MET A 1 -12.93 3.37 -7.70
N ASP A 2 -13.98 4.12 -8.03
CA ASP A 2 -13.94 5.08 -9.15
C ASP A 2 -13.60 6.51 -8.71
N ASP A 3 -13.65 6.80 -7.41
CA ASP A 3 -13.34 8.11 -6.84
C ASP A 3 -11.88 8.19 -6.37
N ALA A 4 -11.16 9.18 -6.89
CA ALA A 4 -9.77 9.49 -6.54
C ALA A 4 -9.60 9.91 -5.08
N PHE A 5 -10.58 10.63 -4.51
CA PHE A 5 -10.54 11.02 -3.11
C PHE A 5 -10.69 9.80 -2.20
N GLN A 6 -11.68 8.94 -2.45
CA GLN A 6 -11.83 7.67 -1.72
C GLN A 6 -10.58 6.79 -1.83
N ARG A 7 -9.93 6.73 -3.00
CA ARG A 7 -8.69 5.99 -3.19
C ARG A 7 -7.56 6.56 -2.33
N ALA A 8 -7.38 7.88 -2.33
CA ALA A 8 -6.39 8.52 -1.46
C ALA A 8 -6.69 8.23 0.03
N ASN A 9 -7.95 8.36 0.43
CA ASN A 9 -8.38 8.09 1.80
C ASN A 9 -8.14 6.63 2.22
N LEU A 10 -8.34 5.67 1.32
CA LEU A 10 -8.04 4.26 1.55
C LEU A 10 -6.57 4.05 1.92
N TYR A 11 -5.63 4.50 1.08
CA TYR A 11 -4.22 4.26 1.33
C TYR A 11 -3.71 5.00 2.57
N VAL A 12 -4.23 6.20 2.84
CA VAL A 12 -3.95 6.92 4.10
C VAL A 12 -4.45 6.14 5.31
N SER A 13 -5.70 5.65 5.27
CA SER A 13 -6.30 4.88 6.36
C SER A 13 -5.53 3.59 6.64
N ILE A 14 -5.10 2.88 5.59
CA ILE A 14 -4.24 1.69 5.71
C ILE A 14 -2.92 2.05 6.40
N TYR A 15 -2.24 3.11 5.95
CA TYR A 15 -0.99 3.53 6.56
C TYR A 15 -1.16 3.92 8.03
N VAL A 16 -2.17 4.72 8.36
CA VAL A 16 -2.44 5.16 9.74
C VAL A 16 -2.73 3.96 10.63
N MET A 17 -3.59 3.03 10.19
CA MET A 17 -3.89 1.80 10.94
C MET A 17 -2.61 0.99 11.21
N LEU A 18 -1.79 0.72 10.20
CA LEU A 18 -0.55 -0.04 10.36
C LEU A 18 0.44 0.66 11.29
N ARG A 19 0.55 1.99 11.19
CA ARG A 19 1.40 2.81 12.07
C ARG A 19 0.93 2.72 13.53
N CYS A 20 -0.36 2.94 13.79
CA CYS A 20 -0.92 2.82 15.14
C CYS A 20 -0.70 1.42 15.72
N ILE A 21 -0.98 0.36 14.95
CA ILE A 21 -0.71 -1.02 15.36
C ILE A 21 0.77 -1.18 15.74
N SER A 22 1.69 -0.75 14.87
CA SER A 22 3.13 -0.89 15.12
C SER A 22 3.63 -0.14 16.36
N SER A 23 2.96 0.94 16.74
CA SER A 23 3.28 1.76 17.91
C SER A 23 2.53 1.33 19.18
N GLY A 24 1.64 0.33 19.09
CA GLY A 24 0.76 -0.04 20.20
C GLY A 24 -0.30 1.03 20.52
N GLU A 25 -0.53 1.97 19.61
CA GLU A 25 -1.51 3.03 19.75
C GLU A 25 -2.89 2.58 19.24
N GLU A 26 -3.94 3.22 19.75
CA GLU A 26 -5.29 3.03 19.22
C GLU A 26 -5.42 3.63 17.81
N VAL A 27 -6.18 2.94 16.96
CA VAL A 27 -6.52 3.45 15.62
C VAL A 27 -7.61 4.52 15.80
N PRO A 28 -7.47 5.73 15.19
CA PRO A 28 -8.51 6.75 15.25
C PRO A 28 -9.86 6.21 14.80
N VAL A 29 -10.94 6.60 15.49
CA VAL A 29 -12.29 6.05 15.26
C VAL A 29 -12.71 6.23 13.81
N GLU A 30 -12.44 7.38 13.22
CA GLU A 30 -12.81 7.69 11.83
C GLU A 30 -12.08 6.79 10.82
N VAL A 31 -10.83 6.42 11.13
CA VAL A 31 -10.04 5.48 10.32
C VAL A 31 -10.59 4.07 10.47
N ALA A 32 -10.95 3.67 11.69
CA ALA A 32 -11.53 2.36 11.95
C ALA A 32 -12.89 2.21 11.27
N GLU A 33 -13.80 3.17 11.45
CA GLU A 33 -15.13 3.18 10.83
C GLU A 33 -15.03 3.16 9.29
N PHE A 34 -14.12 3.93 8.71
CA PHE A 34 -13.91 3.91 7.26
C PHE A 34 -13.41 2.54 6.78
N LEU A 35 -12.43 1.96 7.46
CA LEU A 35 -11.88 0.65 7.12
C LEU A 35 -12.92 -0.47 7.26
N GLU A 36 -13.72 -0.44 8.33
CA GLU A 36 -14.81 -1.38 8.55
C GLU A 36 -15.90 -1.24 7.48
N ALA A 37 -16.22 -0.01 7.05
CA ALA A 37 -17.18 0.24 5.98
C ALA A 37 -16.73 -0.34 4.63
N VAL A 38 -15.42 -0.46 4.39
CA VAL A 38 -14.85 -1.15 3.21
C VAL A 38 -14.52 -2.63 3.47
N GLY A 39 -14.97 -3.18 4.61
CA GLY A 39 -14.90 -4.60 4.94
C GLY A 39 -13.65 -5.05 5.69
N VAL A 40 -12.80 -4.12 6.15
CA VAL A 40 -11.57 -4.43 6.89
C VAL A 40 -11.86 -4.46 8.39
N GLU A 41 -11.77 -5.64 8.99
CA GLU A 41 -11.77 -5.79 10.45
C GLU A 41 -10.45 -5.24 11.02
N VAL A 42 -10.50 -4.17 11.82
CA VAL A 42 -9.31 -3.57 12.43
C VAL A 42 -8.87 -4.40 13.65
N PRO A 43 -7.66 -4.98 13.63
CA PRO A 43 -7.19 -5.79 14.74
C PRO A 43 -6.83 -4.88 15.92
N ARG A 44 -7.12 -5.34 17.14
CA ARG A 44 -6.57 -4.72 18.34
C ARG A 44 -5.06 -4.93 18.35
N SER A 45 -4.31 -3.87 18.65
CA SER A 45 -2.86 -3.98 18.80
C SER A 45 -2.53 -4.72 20.10
N ASP A 46 -1.59 -5.66 20.00
CA ASP A 46 -0.92 -6.31 21.12
C ASP A 46 0.61 -6.24 20.88
N GLU A 47 1.42 -6.56 21.88
CA GLU A 47 2.89 -6.43 21.78
C GLU A 47 3.47 -7.26 20.62
N GLU A 48 2.94 -8.46 20.40
CA GLU A 48 3.43 -9.39 19.38
C GLU A 48 3.10 -8.87 17.98
N LEU A 49 1.86 -8.42 17.76
CA LEU A 49 1.41 -7.83 16.51
C LEU A 49 2.10 -6.48 16.23
N ALA A 50 2.27 -5.63 17.23
CA ALA A 50 2.99 -4.36 17.10
C ALA A 50 4.43 -4.59 16.62
N LYS A 51 5.14 -5.52 17.28
CA LYS A 51 6.49 -5.93 16.88
C LYS A 51 6.50 -6.56 15.48
N TYR A 52 5.53 -7.40 15.17
CA TYR A 52 5.41 -8.03 13.85
C TYR A 52 5.28 -6.97 12.76
N ILE A 53 4.29 -6.07 12.83
CA ILE A 53 4.07 -5.03 11.83
C ILE A 53 5.26 -4.05 11.78
N GLY A 54 5.82 -3.67 12.93
CA GLY A 54 6.95 -2.74 13.02
C GLY A 54 8.25 -3.28 12.39
N THR A 55 8.41 -4.60 12.30
CA THR A 55 9.61 -5.24 11.72
C THR A 55 9.37 -5.93 10.39
N LEU A 56 8.13 -5.98 9.92
CA LEU A 56 7.75 -6.67 8.70
C LEU A 56 8.40 -6.00 7.48
N SER A 57 9.31 -6.71 6.82
CA SER A 57 9.91 -6.29 5.57
C SER A 57 9.55 -7.23 4.41
N ALA A 58 9.46 -6.67 3.21
CA ALA A 58 9.23 -7.44 2.00
C ALA A 58 10.35 -8.46 1.77
N SER A 59 11.61 -8.09 2.04
CA SER A 59 12.76 -9.01 1.90
C SER A 59 12.65 -10.24 2.81
N ALA A 60 12.02 -10.11 3.98
CA ALA A 60 11.80 -11.22 4.89
C ALA A 60 10.69 -12.17 4.42
N VAL A 61 9.60 -11.64 3.87
CA VAL A 61 8.38 -12.44 3.60
C VAL A 61 8.17 -12.86 2.14
N ARG A 62 8.83 -12.22 1.17
CA ARG A 62 8.70 -12.52 -0.27
C ARG A 62 9.40 -13.83 -0.68
N THR A 63 9.01 -14.95 -0.06
CA THR A 63 9.59 -16.28 -0.30
C THR A 63 9.30 -16.83 -1.70
N ASP A 64 8.44 -16.16 -2.47
CA ASP A 64 8.24 -16.37 -3.91
C ASP A 64 9.47 -15.96 -4.75
N LEU A 65 10.35 -15.12 -4.20
CA LEU A 65 11.57 -14.66 -4.84
C LEU A 65 12.77 -15.52 -4.45
N SER A 66 13.74 -15.62 -5.36
CA SER A 66 15.04 -16.24 -5.05
C SER A 66 15.75 -15.52 -3.89
N PRO A 67 16.62 -16.21 -3.12
CA PRO A 67 17.41 -15.56 -2.07
C PRO A 67 18.19 -14.33 -2.56
N ALA A 68 18.79 -14.40 -3.75
CA ALA A 68 19.51 -13.28 -4.35
C ALA A 68 18.58 -12.08 -4.61
N SER A 69 17.39 -12.33 -5.18
CA SER A 69 16.39 -11.30 -5.44
C SER A 69 15.84 -10.68 -4.16
N ARG A 70 15.62 -11.48 -3.10
CA ARG A 70 15.20 -10.96 -1.78
C ARG A 70 16.23 -10.02 -1.17
N ASN A 71 17.52 -10.36 -1.27
CA ASN A 71 18.60 -9.51 -0.76
C ASN A 71 18.69 -8.15 -1.47
N GLN A 72 18.23 -8.06 -2.72
CA GLN A 72 18.21 -6.83 -3.50
C GLN A 72 16.88 -6.06 -3.39
N LEU A 73 15.85 -6.64 -2.79
CA LEU A 73 14.49 -6.09 -2.82
C LEU A 73 14.42 -4.69 -2.20
N ARG A 74 15.14 -4.46 -1.10
CA ARG A 74 15.27 -3.13 -0.48
C ARG A 74 15.82 -2.09 -1.45
N GLN A 75 16.91 -2.40 -2.15
CA GLN A 75 17.53 -1.49 -3.11
C GLN A 75 16.58 -1.22 -4.29
N HIS A 76 15.85 -2.22 -4.75
CA HIS A 76 14.85 -2.05 -5.81
C HIS A 76 13.68 -1.17 -5.39
N VAL A 77 13.13 -1.38 -4.19
CA VAL A 77 12.05 -0.54 -3.66
C VAL A 77 12.53 0.89 -3.45
N MET A 78 13.75 1.06 -2.92
CA MET A 78 14.36 2.38 -2.75
C MET A 78 14.55 3.11 -4.08
N ALA A 79 15.11 2.43 -5.07
CA ALA A 79 15.28 2.99 -6.41
C ALA A 79 13.94 3.39 -7.05
N PHE A 80 12.88 2.60 -6.85
CA PHE A 80 11.53 2.94 -7.33
C PHE A 80 11.04 4.26 -6.72
N MET A 81 11.12 4.39 -5.40
CA MET A 81 10.64 5.58 -4.68
C MET A 81 11.47 6.82 -5.05
N THR A 82 12.79 6.70 -5.15
CA THR A 82 13.68 7.79 -5.60
C THR A 82 13.37 8.22 -7.04
N GLN A 83 13.16 7.27 -7.96
CA GLN A 83 12.78 7.59 -9.35
C GLN A 83 11.41 8.26 -9.45
N ALA A 84 10.52 8.01 -8.50
CA ALA A 84 9.23 8.70 -8.40
C ALA A 84 9.35 10.12 -7.83
N GLY A 85 10.53 10.52 -7.33
CA GLY A 85 10.82 11.86 -6.81
C GLY A 85 10.70 11.99 -5.29
N TYR A 86 10.74 10.88 -4.55
CA TYR A 86 10.55 10.87 -3.10
C TYR A 86 11.86 10.57 -2.36
N GLU A 87 12.02 11.19 -1.20
CA GLU A 87 13.05 10.83 -0.23
C GLU A 87 12.71 9.48 0.39
N VAL A 88 13.73 8.65 0.58
CA VAL A 88 13.54 7.25 0.95
C VAL A 88 14.39 6.90 2.16
N PRO A 89 13.80 6.34 3.24
CA PRO A 89 14.56 5.86 4.37
C PRO A 89 15.27 4.53 4.03
N GLU A 90 16.27 4.16 4.85
CA GLU A 90 16.96 2.86 4.72
C GLU A 90 16.01 1.66 4.90
N THR A 91 14.85 1.86 5.53
CA THR A 91 13.79 0.87 5.72
C THR A 91 12.80 0.83 4.56
N ALA A 92 13.25 1.11 3.33
CA ALA A 92 12.42 1.23 2.12
C ALA A 92 11.46 0.03 1.91
N ASP A 93 11.92 -1.19 2.21
CA ASP A 93 11.13 -2.41 2.05
C ASP A 93 10.31 -2.81 3.27
N SER A 94 10.27 -1.99 4.34
CA SER A 94 9.34 -2.22 5.45
C SER A 94 7.90 -2.00 5.01
N LEU A 95 6.96 -2.75 5.59
CA LEU A 95 5.53 -2.59 5.28
C LEU A 95 5.07 -1.16 5.53
N LEU A 96 5.51 -0.54 6.64
CA LEU A 96 5.16 0.83 7.00
C LEU A 96 5.64 1.84 5.95
N THR A 97 6.90 1.77 5.52
CA THR A 97 7.42 2.69 4.50
C THR A 97 6.70 2.49 3.16
N MET A 98 6.44 1.25 2.75
CA MET A 98 5.72 0.98 1.51
C MET A 98 4.26 1.47 1.57
N ALA A 99 3.57 1.31 2.70
CA ALA A 99 2.22 1.83 2.90
C ALA A 99 2.19 3.37 2.91
N ALA A 100 3.15 4.01 3.59
CA ALA A 100 3.32 5.46 3.60
C ALA A 100 3.54 6.01 2.19
N PHE A 101 4.40 5.36 1.40
CA PHE A 101 4.65 5.73 0.02
C PHE A 101 3.42 5.59 -0.87
N ALA A 102 2.66 4.50 -0.73
CA ALA A 102 1.39 4.32 -1.44
C ALA A 102 0.38 5.42 -1.09
N ALA A 103 0.24 5.75 0.20
CA ALA A 103 -0.62 6.84 0.66
C ALA A 103 -0.19 8.18 0.06
N ARG A 104 1.12 8.46 0.08
CA ARG A 104 1.67 9.70 -0.48
C ARG A 104 1.42 9.81 -1.99
N LEU A 105 1.71 8.76 -2.76
CA LEU A 105 1.42 8.72 -4.19
C LEU A 105 -0.06 8.95 -4.48
N ALA A 106 -0.96 8.35 -3.71
CA ALA A 106 -2.39 8.50 -3.91
C ALA A 106 -2.88 9.93 -3.61
N ILE A 107 -2.36 10.56 -2.55
CA ILE A 107 -2.64 11.97 -2.24
C ILE A 107 -2.10 12.88 -3.36
N ASP A 108 -0.85 12.71 -3.76
CA ASP A 108 -0.24 13.57 -4.78
C ASP A 108 -0.97 13.43 -6.12
N ALA A 109 -1.39 12.22 -6.48
CA ALA A 109 -2.19 11.97 -7.68
C ALA A 109 -3.58 12.63 -7.61
N TYR A 110 -4.26 12.53 -6.45
CA TYR A 110 -5.54 13.20 -6.22
C TYR A 110 -5.42 14.73 -6.33
N VAL A 111 -4.42 15.33 -5.67
CA VAL A 111 -4.19 16.78 -5.73
C VAL A 111 -3.85 17.22 -7.15
N LYS A 112 -3.02 16.45 -7.86
CA LYS A 112 -2.69 16.73 -9.26
C LYS A 112 -3.89 16.62 -10.17
N GLN A 113 -4.86 15.75 -9.89
CA GLN A 113 -6.06 15.65 -10.73
C GLN A 113 -6.86 16.97 -10.80
N LEU A 114 -6.71 17.84 -9.79
CA LEU A 114 -7.35 19.17 -9.76
C LEU A 114 -6.61 20.23 -10.58
N THR A 115 -5.36 19.99 -10.99
CA THR A 115 -4.47 21.01 -11.57
C THR A 115 -3.72 20.57 -12.83
N ASP A 116 -3.39 19.29 -12.95
CA ASP A 116 -2.61 18.68 -14.02
C ASP A 116 -3.01 17.19 -14.17
N GLU A 117 -3.98 16.93 -15.05
CA GLU A 117 -4.51 15.57 -15.30
C GLU A 117 -3.45 14.61 -15.83
N ARG A 118 -2.48 15.10 -16.62
CA ARG A 118 -1.42 14.24 -17.19
C ARG A 118 -0.48 13.76 -16.09
N GLU A 119 -0.09 14.65 -15.21
CA GLU A 119 0.75 14.29 -14.06
C GLU A 119 -0.02 13.39 -13.07
N ALA A 120 -1.32 13.65 -12.86
CA ALA A 120 -2.17 12.77 -12.05
C ALA A 120 -2.19 11.34 -12.62
N ASP A 121 -2.39 11.18 -13.92
CA ASP A 121 -2.37 9.88 -14.60
C ASP A 121 -1.00 9.20 -14.49
N ARG A 122 0.10 9.96 -14.58
CA ARG A 122 1.46 9.43 -14.35
C ARG A 122 1.58 8.86 -12.94
N LEU A 123 1.15 9.60 -11.92
CA LEU A 123 1.20 9.18 -10.52
C LEU A 123 0.30 7.98 -10.24
N TRP A 124 -0.91 7.93 -10.80
CA TRP A 124 -1.80 6.76 -10.67
C TRP A 124 -1.20 5.50 -11.31
N ARG A 125 -0.54 5.62 -12.47
CA ARG A 125 0.20 4.50 -13.09
C ARG A 125 1.38 4.06 -12.23
N LEU A 126 2.10 4.99 -11.60
CA LEU A 126 3.18 4.67 -10.66
C LEU A 126 2.64 3.94 -9.43
N LEU A 127 1.56 4.42 -8.83
CA LEU A 127 0.88 3.75 -7.71
C LEU A 127 0.48 2.32 -8.11
N THR A 128 -0.20 2.16 -9.25
CA THR A 128 -0.63 0.83 -9.75
C THR A 128 0.55 -0.14 -9.86
N ARG A 129 1.66 0.30 -10.46
CA ARG A 129 2.89 -0.50 -10.60
C ARG A 129 3.50 -0.84 -9.24
N PHE A 130 3.58 0.14 -8.34
CA PHE A 130 4.15 -0.05 -7.01
C PHE A 130 3.35 -1.09 -6.20
N LEU A 131 2.03 -0.92 -6.16
CA LEU A 131 1.12 -1.81 -5.46
C LEU A 131 1.26 -3.24 -5.97
N ASN A 132 1.18 -3.44 -7.29
CA ASN A 132 1.22 -4.76 -7.89
C ASN A 132 2.57 -5.46 -7.73
N THR A 133 3.68 -4.70 -7.73
CA THR A 133 5.04 -5.27 -7.73
C THR A 133 5.58 -5.48 -6.31
N HIS A 134 5.23 -4.61 -5.37
CA HIS A 134 5.85 -4.54 -4.05
C HIS A 134 4.85 -4.78 -2.91
N LEU A 135 3.87 -3.90 -2.74
CA LEU A 135 3.01 -3.91 -1.56
C LEU A 135 2.07 -5.13 -1.53
N LEU A 136 1.35 -5.39 -2.61
CA LEU A 136 0.37 -6.47 -2.69
C LEU A 136 1.01 -7.87 -2.49
N PRO A 137 2.13 -8.22 -3.16
CA PRO A 137 2.81 -9.48 -2.89
C PRO A 137 3.32 -9.61 -1.45
N THR A 138 3.73 -8.50 -0.83
CA THR A 138 4.19 -8.49 0.57
C THR A 138 3.03 -8.81 1.52
N LEU A 139 1.88 -8.15 1.34
CA LEU A 139 0.68 -8.39 2.16
C LEU A 139 0.18 -9.84 2.03
N ARG A 140 0.20 -10.40 0.82
CA ARG A 140 -0.25 -11.79 0.57
C ARG A 140 0.60 -12.85 1.24
N LEU A 141 1.88 -12.58 1.45
CA LEU A 141 2.83 -13.53 2.03
C LEU A 141 3.13 -13.26 3.50
N ALA A 142 2.58 -12.17 4.05
CA ALA A 142 2.63 -11.90 5.47
C ALA A 142 1.89 -12.99 6.26
N LYS A 143 2.46 -13.35 7.41
CA LYS A 143 1.96 -14.35 8.36
C LYS A 143 1.98 -13.74 9.75
N PRO A 144 1.01 -12.87 10.07
CA PRO A 144 0.94 -12.24 11.38
C PRO A 144 0.62 -13.28 12.48
N PRO A 145 0.91 -12.95 13.74
CA PRO A 145 0.84 -13.91 14.85
C PRO A 145 -0.58 -14.38 15.18
N ASN A 146 -1.60 -13.54 14.96
CA ASN A 146 -2.98 -13.85 15.31
C ASN A 146 -3.92 -13.90 14.09
N GLN A 147 -5.04 -14.61 14.24
CA GLN A 147 -5.98 -14.88 13.14
C GLN A 147 -6.70 -13.63 12.64
N THR A 148 -7.05 -12.69 13.54
CA THR A 148 -7.69 -11.43 13.16
C THR A 148 -6.78 -10.62 12.26
N ALA A 149 -5.52 -10.40 12.66
CA ALA A 149 -4.54 -9.72 11.82
C ALA A 149 -4.31 -10.43 10.48
N ALA A 150 -4.31 -11.77 10.44
CA ALA A 150 -4.19 -12.52 9.19
C ALA A 150 -5.37 -12.23 8.24
N LYS A 151 -6.60 -12.19 8.78
CA LYS A 151 -7.79 -11.81 8.03
C LYS A 151 -7.73 -10.36 7.57
N THR A 152 -7.31 -9.43 8.42
CA THR A 152 -7.12 -8.01 8.08
C THR A 152 -6.17 -7.87 6.90
N LEU A 153 -4.95 -8.42 6.97
CA LEU A 153 -3.96 -8.30 5.89
C LEU A 153 -4.42 -8.98 4.60
N THR A 154 -5.14 -10.11 4.70
CA THR A 154 -5.74 -10.78 3.53
C THR A 154 -6.80 -9.90 2.88
N THR A 155 -7.67 -9.28 3.68
CA THR A 155 -8.73 -8.40 3.19
C THR A 155 -8.14 -7.15 2.54
N LEU A 156 -7.15 -6.53 3.16
CA LEU A 156 -6.38 -5.43 2.56
C LEU A 156 -5.76 -5.82 1.22
N ALA A 157 -5.14 -7.01 1.14
CA ALA A 157 -4.58 -7.50 -0.12
C ALA A 157 -5.65 -7.69 -1.19
N ASN A 158 -6.88 -8.08 -0.84
CA ASN A 158 -7.98 -8.21 -1.79
C ASN A 158 -8.48 -6.86 -2.27
N ILE A 159 -8.71 -5.90 -1.36
CA ILE A 159 -9.12 -4.53 -1.71
C ILE A 159 -8.08 -3.87 -2.62
N ILE A 160 -6.79 -3.97 -2.29
CA ILE A 160 -5.70 -3.41 -3.11
C ILE A 160 -5.65 -4.10 -4.47
N LYS A 161 -5.88 -5.42 -4.54
CA LYS A 161 -5.93 -6.15 -5.82
C LYS A 161 -7.05 -5.61 -6.71
N GLU A 162 -8.24 -5.41 -6.14
CA GLU A 162 -9.40 -4.87 -6.87
C GLU A 162 -9.11 -3.45 -7.36
N ASP A 163 -8.54 -2.59 -6.51
CA ASP A 163 -8.18 -1.22 -6.89
C ASP A 163 -7.13 -1.19 -8.01
N VAL A 164 -6.11 -2.05 -7.95
CA VAL A 164 -5.12 -2.21 -9.02
C VAL A 164 -5.79 -2.66 -10.33
N GLN A 165 -6.78 -3.54 -10.27
CA GLN A 165 -7.52 -3.98 -11.46
C GLN A 165 -8.37 -2.86 -12.05
N ASP A 166 -9.01 -2.04 -11.23
CA ASP A 166 -9.80 -0.90 -11.68
C ASP A 166 -8.92 0.20 -12.30
N LEU A 167 -7.79 0.53 -11.67
CA LEU A 167 -6.78 1.43 -12.23
C LEU A 167 -6.23 0.90 -13.57
N ALA A 168 -5.92 -0.40 -13.65
CA ALA A 168 -5.44 -1.01 -14.89
C ALA A 168 -6.47 -0.90 -16.01
N LYS A 169 -7.76 -1.15 -15.75
CA LYS A 169 -8.83 -0.96 -16.73
C LYS A 169 -8.91 0.49 -17.20
N LYS A 170 -8.92 1.46 -16.27
CA LYS A 170 -8.94 2.90 -16.60
C LYS A 170 -7.84 3.26 -17.60
N PHE A 171 -6.63 2.74 -17.39
CA PHE A 171 -5.46 3.09 -18.19
C PHE A 171 -5.23 2.22 -19.44
N GLN A 172 -5.88 1.06 -19.54
CA GLN A 172 -5.95 0.26 -20.76
C GLN A 172 -6.94 0.87 -21.77
N VAL A 173 -8.06 1.41 -21.29
CA VAL A 173 -9.10 2.04 -22.14
C VAL A 173 -8.58 3.31 -22.84
N THR A 174 -7.58 4.00 -22.28
CA THR A 174 -7.02 5.22 -22.86
C THR A 174 -6.30 5.00 -24.21
N ILE A 175 -5.96 3.76 -24.59
CA ILE A 175 -5.28 3.48 -25.87
C ILE A 175 -6.26 3.48 -27.08
N PHE A 176 -7.58 3.39 -26.85
CA PHE A 176 -8.57 3.27 -27.93
C PHE A 176 -9.39 4.54 -28.24
N ARG A 177 -9.04 5.72 -27.69
CA ARG A 177 -9.69 7.00 -28.02
C ARG A 177 -8.78 7.98 -28.76
N LEU A 178 -8.21 7.53 -29.87
CA LEU A 178 -7.62 8.39 -30.89
C LEU A 178 -8.13 7.93 -32.28
N HIS A 179 -9.32 8.39 -32.64
CA HIS A 179 -9.79 8.51 -34.03
C HIS A 179 -10.72 9.71 -34.14
#